data_AF-A0A962U8D9-F1
#
_entry.id   AF-A0A962U8D9-F1
#
_cell.length_a   1.000
_cell.length_b   1.000
_cell.length_c   1.000
_cell.angle_alpha   90.00
_cell.angle_beta   90.00
_cell.angle_gamma   90.00
#
_symmetry.space_group_name_H-M   'P 1'
#
loop_
_entity.id
_entity.type
_entity.pdbx_description
1 polymer ?
#
loop_
_entity_poly.entity_id
_entity_poly.type
_entity_poly.pdbx_seq_one_letter_code
_entity_poly.pdbx_strand_id
1 'polypeptide(L)'
;AGERSMLDAARAILVDNALAQPVVCVHRDYHSRNLMRLEVRNPGVIDFQDAVAGPVTYDLVSLLRDCYIAWPQARIDRWVDAYHVQARAAGLLDGVDVAQLATWFDLMGVQRHMKAAGIFARLNHRDGKPGYLADIPRTLQYIVDVGARHAPIAALAGFVEHHVLPRL
;
A
#
# COMPACT_ATOMS: atom_id res chain seq x y z
N ALA A 1 15.49 21.38 -8.02
CA ALA A 1 16.53 20.33 -8.07
C ALA A 1 16.40 19.34 -6.90
N GLY A 2 16.23 19.82 -5.66
CA GLY A 2 16.12 18.95 -4.48
C GLY A 2 14.90 18.01 -4.45
N GLU A 3 13.69 18.51 -4.72
CA GLU A 3 12.46 17.68 -4.67
C GLU A 3 12.48 16.54 -5.68
N ARG A 4 12.89 16.81 -6.92
CA ARG A 4 12.98 15.78 -7.96
C ARG A 4 13.97 14.68 -7.58
N SER A 5 15.14 15.05 -7.06
CA SER A 5 16.13 14.09 -6.58
C SER A 5 15.60 13.25 -5.41
N MET A 6 14.83 13.85 -4.50
CA MET A 6 14.18 13.12 -3.40
C MET A 6 13.15 12.11 -3.93
N LEU A 7 12.31 12.54 -4.88
CA LEU A 7 11.30 11.66 -5.49
C LEU A 7 11.95 10.51 -6.26
N ASP A 8 13.03 10.76 -6.99
CA ASP A 8 13.78 9.73 -7.71
C ASP A 8 14.43 8.72 -6.75
N ALA A 9 14.99 9.19 -5.62
CA ALA A 9 15.55 8.33 -4.59
C ALA A 9 14.46 7.46 -3.92
N ALA A 10 13.34 8.07 -3.51
CA ALA A 10 12.22 7.34 -2.93
C ALA A 10 11.67 6.31 -3.92
N ARG A 11 11.53 6.69 -5.20
CA ARG A 11 11.09 5.76 -6.26
C ARG A 11 12.02 4.56 -6.37
N ALA A 12 13.34 4.75 -6.38
CA ALA A 12 14.29 3.65 -6.46
C ALA A 12 14.11 2.68 -5.29
N ILE A 13 14.04 3.19 -4.06
CA ILE A 13 13.81 2.38 -2.85
C ILE A 13 12.52 1.57 -2.94
N LEU A 14 11.42 2.19 -3.37
CA LEU A 14 10.12 1.53 -3.47
C LEU A 14 10.09 0.47 -4.57
N VAL A 15 10.78 0.71 -5.68
CA VAL A 15 10.92 -0.26 -6.78
C VAL A 15 11.78 -1.44 -6.34
N ASP A 16 12.93 -1.20 -5.72
CA ASP A 16 13.82 -2.25 -5.23
C ASP A 16 13.12 -3.11 -4.17
N ASN A 17 12.36 -2.48 -3.26
CA ASN A 17 11.51 -3.18 -2.30
C ASN A 17 10.45 -4.07 -2.97
N ALA A 18 9.87 -3.63 -4.09
CA ALA A 18 8.89 -4.42 -4.84
C ALA A 18 9.54 -5.63 -5.53
N LEU A 19 10.70 -5.40 -6.17
CA LEU A 19 11.42 -6.40 -6.95
C LEU A 19 12.09 -7.47 -6.08
N ALA A 20 12.40 -7.15 -4.82
CA ALA A 20 12.96 -8.10 -3.86
C ALA A 20 11.95 -9.15 -3.36
N GLN A 21 10.65 -8.95 -3.61
CA GLN A 21 9.60 -9.84 -3.10
C GLN A 21 9.36 -11.04 -4.02
N PRO A 22 8.97 -12.19 -3.46
CA PRO A 22 8.40 -13.29 -4.22
C PRO A 22 7.26 -12.81 -5.12
N VAL A 23 7.25 -13.32 -6.35
CA VAL A 23 6.25 -12.97 -7.36
C VAL A 23 5.09 -13.95 -7.29
N VAL A 24 3.89 -13.43 -7.08
CA VAL A 24 2.63 -14.18 -7.01
C VAL A 24 1.58 -13.57 -7.93
N CYS A 25 0.44 -14.23 -8.11
CA CYS A 25 -0.72 -13.60 -8.72
C CYS A 25 -1.24 -12.49 -7.78
N VAL A 26 -1.37 -11.27 -8.31
CA VAL A 26 -1.92 -10.12 -7.60
C VAL A 26 -3.16 -9.62 -8.34
N HIS A 27 -4.26 -9.48 -7.62
CA HIS A 27 -5.52 -8.91 -8.10
C HIS A 27 -5.40 -7.40 -8.36
N ARG A 28 -4.47 -6.74 -7.65
CA ARG A 28 -4.20 -5.29 -7.64
C ARG A 28 -5.22 -4.44 -6.91
N ASP A 29 -6.49 -4.80 -7.00
CA ASP A 29 -7.64 -4.10 -6.40
C ASP A 29 -8.36 -4.96 -5.35
N TYR A 30 -7.57 -5.75 -4.59
CA TYR A 30 -8.05 -6.60 -3.50
C TYR A 30 -8.35 -5.77 -2.22
N HIS A 31 -9.36 -4.91 -2.29
CA HIS A 31 -9.78 -4.02 -1.20
C HIS A 31 -11.27 -4.17 -0.87
N SER A 32 -11.72 -3.56 0.21
CA SER A 32 -13.07 -3.80 0.78
C SER A 32 -14.22 -3.67 -0.21
N ARG A 33 -14.14 -2.76 -1.19
CA ARG A 33 -15.19 -2.55 -2.20
C ARG A 33 -15.32 -3.67 -3.24
N ASN A 34 -14.30 -4.52 -3.39
CA ASN A 34 -14.28 -5.63 -4.35
C ASN A 34 -14.46 -7.00 -3.66
N LEU A 35 -14.74 -7.00 -2.35
CA LEU A 35 -14.99 -8.21 -1.55
C LEU A 35 -16.46 -8.26 -1.14
N MET A 36 -17.20 -9.20 -1.74
CA MET A 36 -18.63 -9.39 -1.52
C MET A 36 -18.85 -10.41 -0.40
N ARG A 37 -19.66 -10.05 0.60
CA ARG A 37 -20.05 -11.00 1.65
C ARG A 37 -21.01 -12.03 1.07
N LEU A 38 -20.61 -13.29 1.09
CA LEU A 38 -21.43 -14.43 0.66
C LEU A 38 -21.74 -15.36 1.84
N GLU A 39 -22.79 -16.17 1.72
CA GLU A 39 -23.12 -17.19 2.73
C GLU A 39 -22.20 -18.41 2.65
N VAL A 40 -21.71 -18.74 1.44
CA VAL A 40 -20.85 -19.90 1.15
C VAL A 40 -19.68 -19.44 0.29
N ARG A 41 -18.48 -19.99 0.52
CA ARG A 41 -17.22 -19.59 -0.17
C ARG A 41 -16.98 -18.08 -0.10
N ASN A 42 -16.98 -17.57 1.13
CA ASN A 42 -16.79 -16.16 1.46
C ASN A 42 -15.30 -15.80 1.64
N PRO A 43 -14.82 -14.65 1.15
CA PRO A 43 -15.54 -13.65 0.36
C PRO A 43 -15.69 -14.03 -1.12
N GLY A 44 -16.73 -13.51 -1.77
CA GLY A 44 -16.78 -13.39 -3.22
C GLY A 44 -15.84 -12.27 -3.67
N VAL A 45 -15.07 -12.50 -4.74
CA VAL A 45 -14.07 -11.54 -5.25
C VAL A 45 -14.46 -11.14 -6.66
N ILE A 46 -14.52 -9.84 -6.92
CA ILE A 46 -14.87 -9.26 -8.23
C ILE A 46 -13.75 -8.33 -8.73
N ASP A 47 -13.79 -7.95 -10.01
CA ASP A 47 -12.83 -6.99 -10.62
C ASP A 47 -11.40 -7.55 -10.81
N PHE A 48 -11.28 -8.87 -10.99
CA PHE A 48 -9.99 -9.59 -11.09
C PHE A 48 -9.40 -9.64 -12.51
N GLN A 49 -10.05 -9.08 -13.52
CA GLN A 49 -9.60 -9.13 -14.93
C GLN A 49 -8.24 -8.47 -15.17
N ASP A 50 -7.85 -7.60 -14.25
CA ASP A 50 -6.64 -6.79 -14.30
C ASP A 50 -5.47 -7.39 -13.50
N ALA A 51 -5.63 -8.64 -13.05
CA ALA A 51 -4.64 -9.37 -12.28
C ALA A 51 -3.33 -9.57 -13.05
N VAL A 52 -2.20 -9.49 -12.33
CA VAL A 52 -0.85 -9.61 -12.90
C VAL A 52 0.05 -10.43 -11.98
N ALA A 53 1.26 -10.73 -12.44
CA ALA A 53 2.33 -11.21 -11.58
C ALA A 53 2.95 -10.03 -10.82
N GLY A 54 3.02 -10.10 -9.48
CA GLY A 54 3.50 -8.99 -8.66
C GLY A 54 3.94 -9.39 -7.25
N PRO A 55 4.32 -8.39 -6.42
CA PRO A 55 4.88 -8.64 -5.09
C PRO A 55 3.88 -9.31 -4.14
N VAL A 56 4.36 -10.27 -3.36
CA VAL A 56 3.55 -11.05 -2.40
C VAL A 56 2.74 -10.21 -1.41
N THR A 57 3.23 -9.02 -1.05
CA THR A 57 2.53 -8.11 -0.13
C THR A 57 1.50 -7.20 -0.80
N TYR A 58 1.41 -7.15 -2.14
CA TYR A 58 0.67 -6.11 -2.86
C TYR A 58 -0.83 -6.10 -2.54
N ASP A 59 -1.47 -7.27 -2.56
CA ASP A 59 -2.89 -7.41 -2.22
C ASP A 59 -3.14 -7.37 -0.70
N LEU A 60 -2.19 -7.84 0.11
CA LEU A 60 -2.27 -7.72 1.56
C LEU A 60 -2.34 -6.23 1.97
N VAL A 61 -1.50 -5.39 1.37
CA VAL A 61 -1.52 -3.94 1.57
C VAL A 61 -2.84 -3.35 1.09
N SER A 62 -3.33 -3.77 -0.08
CA SER A 62 -4.62 -3.33 -0.62
C SER A 62 -5.77 -3.53 0.36
N LEU A 63 -5.74 -4.63 1.11
CA LEU A 63 -6.78 -4.98 2.06
C LEU A 63 -6.60 -4.31 3.43
N LEU A 64 -5.39 -4.36 3.98
CA LEU A 64 -5.11 -3.94 5.36
C LEU A 64 -4.86 -2.44 5.49
N ARG A 65 -4.45 -1.78 4.40
CA ARG A 65 -4.20 -0.34 4.31
C ARG A 65 -5.05 0.24 3.18
N ASP A 66 -6.33 -0.12 3.22
CA ASP A 66 -7.36 0.37 2.31
C ASP A 66 -7.54 1.88 2.47
N CYS A 67 -7.65 2.63 1.37
CA CYS A 67 -7.88 4.07 1.41
C CYS A 67 -9.22 4.43 2.10
N TYR A 68 -10.19 3.52 2.11
CA TYR A 68 -11.54 3.76 2.62
C TYR A 68 -11.73 3.38 4.09
N ILE A 69 -10.84 2.57 4.67
CA ILE A 69 -10.99 2.02 6.03
C ILE A 69 -9.65 2.13 6.75
N ALA A 70 -9.66 2.70 7.96
CA ALA A 70 -8.51 2.70 8.85
C ALA A 70 -8.69 1.67 9.97
N TRP A 71 -7.68 0.84 10.19
CA TRP A 71 -7.63 -0.14 11.29
C TRP A 71 -6.63 0.31 12.36
N PRO A 72 -6.83 -0.06 13.64
CA PRO A 72 -5.82 0.16 14.66
C PRO A 72 -4.51 -0.56 14.30
N GLN A 73 -3.36 0.10 14.49
CA GLN A 73 -2.05 -0.44 14.13
C GLN A 73 -1.79 -1.84 14.71
N ALA A 74 -2.10 -2.04 16.00
CA ALA A 74 -1.95 -3.34 16.67
C ALA A 74 -2.78 -4.47 16.03
N ARG A 75 -3.87 -4.14 15.32
CA ARG A 75 -4.66 -5.12 14.56
C ARG A 75 -4.00 -5.43 13.23
N ILE A 76 -3.46 -4.42 12.54
CA ILE A 76 -2.68 -4.60 11.31
C ILE A 76 -1.48 -5.49 11.59
N ASP A 77 -0.72 -5.22 12.65
CA ASP A 77 0.48 -5.99 13.02
C ASP A 77 0.13 -7.48 13.21
N ARG A 78 -0.92 -7.77 13.98
CA ARG A 78 -1.40 -9.16 14.18
C ARG A 78 -1.80 -9.85 12.88
N TRP A 79 -2.41 -9.13 11.94
CA TRP A 79 -2.78 -9.71 10.65
C TRP A 79 -1.59 -9.93 9.72
N VAL A 80 -0.60 -9.04 9.76
CA VAL A 80 0.68 -9.23 9.05
C VAL A 80 1.43 -10.43 9.61
N ASP A 81 1.47 -10.60 10.93
CA ASP A 81 2.06 -11.78 11.59
C ASP A 81 1.33 -13.08 11.19
N ALA A 82 -0.01 -13.05 11.20
CA ALA A 82 -0.81 -14.21 10.79
C ALA A 82 -0.60 -14.56 9.31
N TYR A 83 -0.50 -13.54 8.45
CA TYR A 83 -0.17 -13.73 7.04
C TYR A 83 1.23 -14.31 6.85
N HIS A 84 2.23 -13.85 7.61
CA HIS A 84 3.60 -14.37 7.58
C HIS A 84 3.63 -15.88 7.82
N VAL A 85 2.96 -16.33 8.88
CA VAL A 85 2.87 -17.76 9.23
C VAL A 85 2.23 -18.56 8.10
N GLN A 86 1.11 -18.08 7.55
CA GLN A 86 0.38 -18.78 6.48
C GLN A 86 1.18 -18.82 5.17
N ALA A 87 1.76 -17.70 4.77
CA ALA A 87 2.53 -17.59 3.54
C ALA A 87 3.83 -18.40 3.62
N ARG A 88 4.48 -18.48 4.78
CA ARG A 88 5.61 -19.41 5.01
C ARG A 88 5.18 -20.87 4.91
N ALA A 89 4.07 -21.25 5.54
CA ALA A 89 3.55 -22.61 5.45
C ALA A 89 3.17 -23.01 4.01
N ALA A 90 2.79 -22.03 3.18
CA ALA A 90 2.50 -22.20 1.75
C ALA A 90 3.75 -22.17 0.85
N GLY A 91 4.96 -22.04 1.39
CA GLY A 91 6.21 -21.96 0.61
C GLY A 91 6.39 -20.66 -0.18
N LEU A 92 5.66 -19.59 0.17
CA LEU A 92 5.74 -18.30 -0.52
C LEU A 92 6.84 -17.39 0.04
N LEU A 93 7.33 -17.67 1.24
CA LEU A 93 8.21 -16.79 2.03
C LEU A 93 9.44 -17.55 2.55
N ASP A 94 10.12 -18.27 1.67
CA ASP A 94 11.34 -19.02 2.02
C ASP A 94 12.45 -18.08 2.50
N GLY A 95 12.91 -18.30 3.73
CA GLY A 95 13.96 -17.48 4.36
C GLY A 95 13.54 -16.06 4.75
N VAL A 96 12.28 -15.67 4.56
CA VAL A 96 11.77 -14.33 4.91
C VAL A 96 11.28 -14.33 6.35
N ASP A 97 11.89 -13.53 7.22
CA ASP A 97 11.40 -13.31 8.57
C ASP A 97 10.26 -12.26 8.62
N VAL A 98 9.64 -12.12 9.79
CA VAL A 98 8.50 -11.22 9.98
C VAL A 98 8.89 -9.75 9.84
N ALA A 99 10.12 -9.38 10.22
CA ALA A 99 10.62 -8.01 10.13
C ALA A 99 10.85 -7.59 8.67
N GLN A 100 11.38 -8.51 7.85
CA GLN A 100 11.54 -8.33 6.42
C GLN A 100 10.17 -8.21 5.72
N LEU A 101 9.20 -9.06 6.07
CA LEU A 101 7.84 -8.95 5.56
C LEU A 101 7.18 -7.63 5.97
N ALA A 102 7.33 -7.20 7.22
CA ALA A 102 6.79 -5.94 7.71
C ALA A 102 7.39 -4.74 6.95
N THR A 103 8.69 -4.76 6.68
CA THR A 103 9.37 -3.75 5.84
C THR A 103 8.80 -3.75 4.42
N TRP A 104 8.66 -4.93 3.81
CA TRP A 104 8.07 -5.09 2.49
C TRP A 104 6.66 -4.52 2.41
N PHE A 105 5.83 -4.86 3.39
CA PHE A 105 4.45 -4.41 3.52
C PHE A 105 4.36 -2.89 3.70
N ASP A 106 5.20 -2.31 4.56
CA ASP A 106 5.25 -0.87 4.83
C ASP A 106 5.60 -0.07 3.56
N LEU A 107 6.72 -0.42 2.92
CA LEU A 107 7.19 0.26 1.72
C LEU A 107 6.28 -0.01 0.51
N MET A 108 5.70 -1.21 0.39
CA MET A 108 4.70 -1.49 -0.64
C MET A 108 3.44 -0.64 -0.46
N GLY A 109 3.02 -0.41 0.78
CA GLY A 109 1.98 0.55 1.09
C GLY A 109 2.33 1.96 0.65
N VAL A 110 3.55 2.44 0.89
CA VAL A 110 3.94 3.79 0.45
C VAL A 110 3.82 3.92 -1.07
N GLN A 111 4.33 2.94 -1.82
CA GLN A 111 4.19 2.88 -3.27
C GLN A 111 2.71 2.94 -3.72
N ARG A 112 1.85 2.12 -3.10
CA ARG A 112 0.43 2.05 -3.44
C ARG A 112 -0.32 3.34 -3.10
N HIS A 113 -0.04 3.94 -1.94
CA HIS A 113 -0.70 5.15 -1.48
C HIS A 113 -0.28 6.37 -2.32
N MET A 114 0.98 6.44 -2.76
CA MET A 114 1.41 7.44 -3.73
C MET A 114 0.63 7.31 -5.06
N LYS A 115 0.48 6.08 -5.57
CA LYS A 115 -0.32 5.81 -6.78
C LYS A 115 -1.78 6.22 -6.58
N ALA A 116 -2.40 5.85 -5.46
CA ALA A 116 -3.79 6.17 -5.14
C ALA A 116 -4.03 7.69 -5.04
N ALA A 117 -3.17 8.41 -4.30
CA ALA A 117 -3.26 9.86 -4.18
C ALA A 117 -3.15 10.56 -5.55
N GLY A 118 -2.24 10.10 -6.42
CA GLY A 118 -2.14 10.60 -7.80
C GLY A 118 -3.37 10.32 -8.65
N ILE A 119 -3.99 9.15 -8.50
CA ILE A 119 -5.25 8.79 -9.18
C ILE A 119 -6.40 9.68 -8.70
N PHE A 120 -6.54 9.88 -7.39
CA PHE A 120 -7.59 10.72 -6.81
C PHE A 120 -7.46 12.18 -7.23
N ALA A 121 -6.23 12.72 -7.21
CA ALA A 121 -5.96 14.07 -7.73
C ALA A 121 -6.33 14.19 -9.22
N ARG A 122 -5.95 13.20 -10.04
CA ARG A 122 -6.30 13.19 -11.48
C ARG A 122 -7.81 13.12 -11.71
N LEU A 123 -8.54 12.28 -10.95
CA LEU A 123 -9.99 12.16 -11.04
C LEU A 123 -10.69 13.49 -10.75
N ASN A 124 -10.17 14.28 -9.80
CA ASN A 124 -10.68 15.61 -9.54
C ASN A 124 -10.37 16.59 -10.69
N HIS A 125 -9.10 16.74 -11.05
CA HIS A 125 -8.67 17.76 -12.01
C HIS A 125 -9.12 17.52 -13.44
N ARG A 126 -9.13 16.25 -13.89
CA ARG A 126 -9.45 15.90 -15.28
C ARG A 126 -10.91 15.48 -15.46
N ASP A 127 -11.43 14.71 -14.50
CA ASP A 127 -12.72 14.00 -14.67
C ASP A 127 -13.86 14.66 -13.88
N GLY A 128 -13.59 15.74 -13.13
CA GLY A 128 -14.60 16.47 -12.36
C GLY A 128 -15.24 15.64 -11.24
N LYS A 129 -14.51 14.65 -10.70
CA LYS A 129 -14.98 13.72 -9.66
C LYS A 129 -14.34 14.03 -8.30
N PRO A 130 -14.84 15.03 -7.55
CA PRO A 130 -14.23 15.46 -6.29
C PRO A 130 -14.44 14.47 -5.12
N GLY A 131 -15.30 13.46 -5.28
CA GLY A 131 -15.69 12.55 -4.20
C GLY A 131 -14.53 11.79 -3.53
N TYR A 132 -13.40 11.65 -4.20
CA TYR A 132 -12.21 10.98 -3.67
C TYR A 132 -11.24 11.92 -2.93
N LEU A 133 -11.45 13.24 -2.98
CA LEU A 133 -10.56 14.20 -2.30
C LEU A 133 -10.56 13.98 -0.77
N ALA A 134 -11.70 13.59 -0.21
CA ALA A 134 -11.83 13.30 1.23
C ALA A 134 -10.98 12.11 1.69
N ASP A 135 -10.59 11.20 0.79
CA ASP A 135 -9.76 10.04 1.10
C ASP A 135 -8.25 10.34 1.00
N ILE A 136 -7.86 11.45 0.34
CA ILE A 136 -6.46 11.82 0.13
C ILE A 136 -5.71 12.08 1.46
N PRO A 137 -6.24 12.86 2.43
CA PRO A 137 -5.53 13.12 3.67
C PRO A 137 -5.15 11.85 4.42
N ARG A 138 -6.07 10.88 4.53
CA ARG A 138 -5.78 9.57 5.14
C ARG A 138 -4.70 8.82 4.36
N THR A 139 -4.83 8.81 3.04
CA THR A 139 -3.90 8.11 2.15
C THR A 139 -2.48 8.65 2.29
N LEU A 140 -2.33 9.98 2.44
CA LEU A 140 -1.04 10.64 2.62
C LEU A 140 -0.52 10.57 4.06
N GLN A 141 -1.38 10.64 5.08
CA GLN A 141 -0.97 10.49 6.48
C GLN A 141 -0.27 9.16 6.70
N TYR A 142 -0.76 8.10 6.06
CA TYR A 142 -0.11 6.81 6.07
C TYR A 142 1.36 6.85 5.57
N ILE A 143 1.67 7.64 4.54
CA ILE A 143 3.06 7.80 4.06
C ILE A 143 3.93 8.46 5.14
N VAL A 144 3.37 9.44 5.85
CA VAL A 144 4.04 10.12 6.97
C VAL A 144 4.33 9.13 8.09
N ASP A 145 3.34 8.36 8.51
CA ASP A 145 3.46 7.39 9.62
C ASP A 145 4.48 6.28 9.33
N VAL A 146 4.60 5.85 8.07
CA VAL A 146 5.63 4.88 7.67
C VAL A 146 7.00 5.54 7.60
N GLY A 147 7.11 6.75 7.04
CA GLY A 147 8.41 7.42 6.95
C GLY A 147 9.01 7.81 8.29
N ALA A 148 8.19 8.01 9.33
CA ALA A 148 8.66 8.15 10.71
C ALA A 148 9.39 6.90 11.24
N ARG A 149 9.12 5.72 10.67
CA ARG A 149 9.69 4.43 11.08
C ARG A 149 10.75 3.89 10.10
N HIS A 150 10.81 4.44 8.90
CA HIS A 150 11.68 3.97 7.82
C HIS A 150 12.57 5.10 7.30
N ALA A 151 13.81 5.15 7.80
CA ALA A 151 14.79 6.16 7.43
C ALA A 151 14.97 6.37 5.90
N PRO A 152 14.95 5.32 5.04
CA PRO A 152 15.13 5.51 3.60
C PRO A 152 14.06 6.38 2.92
N ILE A 153 12.84 6.44 3.48
CA ILE A 153 11.74 7.23 2.92
C ILE A 153 11.36 8.45 3.79
N ALA A 154 12.14 8.75 4.83
CA ALA A 154 11.86 9.86 5.74
C ALA A 154 11.80 11.22 5.02
N ALA A 155 12.66 11.43 4.02
CA ALA A 155 12.65 12.65 3.21
C ALA A 155 11.34 12.82 2.41
N LEU A 156 10.78 11.72 1.89
CA LEU A 156 9.48 11.73 1.21
C LEU A 156 8.36 12.03 2.22
N ALA A 157 8.39 11.41 3.39
CA ALA A 157 7.39 11.67 4.43
C ALA A 157 7.39 13.12 4.89
N GLY A 158 8.56 13.70 5.17
CA GLY A 158 8.66 15.12 5.54
C GLY A 158 8.17 16.05 4.43
N PHE A 159 8.40 15.70 3.16
CA PHE A 159 7.83 16.45 2.04
C PHE A 159 6.29 16.36 2.02
N VAL A 160 5.73 15.16 2.18
CA VAL A 160 4.27 14.97 2.24
C VAL A 160 3.66 15.75 3.40
N GLU A 161 4.27 15.67 4.60
CA GLU A 161 3.79 16.30 5.82
C GLU A 161 3.83 17.82 5.77
N HIS A 162 4.94 18.40 5.31
CA HIS A 162 5.14 19.85 5.39
C HIS A 162 4.76 20.59 4.11
N HIS A 163 4.68 19.90 2.97
CA HIS A 163 4.39 20.54 1.68
C HIS A 163 3.07 20.11 1.04
N VAL A 164 2.68 18.84 1.14
CA VAL A 164 1.49 18.34 0.43
C VAL A 164 0.24 18.46 1.30
N LEU A 165 0.24 17.85 2.49
CA LEU A 165 -0.91 17.85 3.40
C LEU A 165 -1.45 19.25 3.74
N PRO A 166 -0.62 20.27 4.01
CA PRO A 166 -1.13 21.61 4.35
C PRO A 166 -1.80 22.37 3.19
N ARG A 167 -1.74 21.83 1.97
CA ARG A 167 -2.26 22.45 0.74
C ARG A 167 -3.45 21.70 0.12
N LEU A 168 -3.92 20.63 0.76
CA LEU A 168 -5.16 19.93 0.39
C LEU A 168 -6.39 20.71 0.85
#